data_AF-A0A8J3C956-F1
#
_entry.id   AF-A0A8J3C956-F1
#
_cell.length_a   1.000
_cell.length_b   1.000
_cell.length_c   1.000
_cell.angle_alpha   90.00
_cell.angle_beta   90.00
_cell.angle_gamma   90.00
#
_symmetry.space_group_name_H-M   'P 1'
#
loop_
_entity.id
_entity.type
_entity.pdbx_description
1 polymer ?
#
loop_
_entity_poly.entity_id
_entity_poly.type
_entity_poly.pdbx_seq_one_letter_code
_entity_poly.pdbx_strand_id
1 'polypeptide(L)'
;MTVVWNRYVAVLVYEATSDAPRRRPLYEETFVLVRAASAEQAGRKATRYGRAQETSYRNETGETIRLVLRHVVDVSPVLDDSVRGGHPGEDVVEVYARHFRNYDAYRRFEPLLSDHRAR
;
A
#
# COMPACT_ATOMS: atom_id res chain seq x y z
N MET A 1 22.71 -15.68 19.67
CA MET A 1 21.70 -14.60 19.74
C MET A 1 20.51 -15.00 18.90
N THR A 2 19.30 -15.06 19.48
CA THR A 2 18.07 -15.40 18.76
C THR A 2 17.51 -14.13 18.11
N VAL A 3 17.24 -14.15 16.80
CA VAL A 3 16.58 -13.03 16.12
C VAL A 3 15.08 -13.10 16.39
N VAL A 4 14.54 -12.06 17.03
CA VAL A 4 13.08 -11.88 17.18
C VAL A 4 12.55 -11.30 15.87
N TRP A 5 11.55 -11.96 15.29
CA TRP A 5 10.91 -11.52 14.06
C TRP A 5 9.59 -10.82 14.39
N ASN A 6 9.44 -9.58 13.93
CA ASN A 6 8.24 -8.78 14.05
C ASN A 6 7.52 -8.69 12.69
N ARG A 7 6.27 -8.25 12.74
CA ARG A 7 5.47 -7.91 11.56
C ARG A 7 5.39 -6.39 11.40
N TYR A 8 5.53 -5.95 10.17
CA TYR A 8 5.43 -4.56 9.76
C TYR A 8 4.42 -4.45 8.63
N VAL A 9 3.70 -3.34 8.56
CA VAL A 9 2.99 -2.93 7.34
C VAL A 9 3.86 -1.93 6.62
N ALA A 10 4.07 -2.15 5.33
CA ALA A 10 4.66 -1.16 4.43
C ALA A 10 3.60 -0.66 3.46
N VAL A 11 3.58 0.66 3.26
CA VAL A 11 2.71 1.33 2.29
C VAL A 11 3.53 1.61 1.05
N LEU A 12 3.13 1.04 -0.07
CA LEU A 12 3.77 1.19 -1.38
C LEU A 12 2.89 2.05 -2.27
N VAL A 13 3.50 2.87 -3.12
CA VAL A 13 2.79 3.55 -4.20
C VAL A 13 3.38 3.10 -5.53
N TYR A 14 2.53 2.59 -6.40
CA TYR A 14 2.87 2.28 -7.79
C TYR A 14 2.34 3.34 -8.73
N GLU A 15 2.99 3.46 -9.88
CA GLU A 15 2.57 4.28 -11.00
C GLU A 15 2.37 3.37 -12.22
N ALA A 16 1.14 3.36 -12.75
CA ALA A 16 0.79 2.68 -13.99
C ALA A 16 0.70 3.70 -15.12
N THR A 17 1.54 3.53 -16.14
CA THR A 17 1.58 4.35 -17.36
C THR A 17 1.16 3.55 -18.58
N SER A 18 0.75 4.23 -19.65
CA SER A 18 0.34 3.62 -20.91
C SER A 18 1.05 4.33 -22.07
N ASP A 19 1.32 3.61 -23.16
CA ASP A 19 1.84 4.17 -24.42
C ASP A 19 0.76 4.96 -25.20
N ALA A 20 -0.50 4.93 -24.76
CA ALA A 20 -1.58 5.71 -25.36
C ALA A 20 -1.38 7.23 -25.16
N PRO A 21 -1.42 8.06 -26.22
CA PRO A 21 -1.02 9.48 -26.19
C PRO A 21 -1.77 10.39 -25.21
N ARG A 22 -2.94 9.98 -24.73
CA ARG A 22 -3.82 10.79 -23.86
C ARG A 22 -4.09 10.15 -22.50
N ARG A 23 -3.49 8.99 -22.22
CA ARG A 23 -3.75 8.30 -20.96
C ARG A 23 -2.83 8.85 -19.88
N ARG A 24 -3.44 9.46 -18.85
CA ARG A 24 -2.71 9.94 -17.68
C ARG A 24 -2.27 8.77 -16.82
N PRO A 25 -1.15 8.89 -16.07
CA PRO A 25 -0.77 7.88 -15.11
C PRO A 25 -1.88 7.62 -14.09
N LEU A 26 -2.01 6.36 -13.69
CA LEU A 26 -2.80 5.95 -12.54
C LEU A 26 -1.84 5.58 -11.39
N TYR A 27 -2.27 5.85 -10.17
CA TYR A 27 -1.49 5.54 -8.98
C TYR A 27 -2.26 4.56 -8.09
N GLU A 28 -1.55 3.59 -7.52
CA GLU A 28 -2.10 2.60 -6.60
C GLU A 28 -1.36 2.69 -5.27
N GLU A 29 -2.09 2.80 -4.16
CA GLU A 29 -1.54 2.64 -2.80
C GLU A 29 -1.78 1.19 -2.35
N THR A 30 -0.71 0.45 -2.12
CA THR A 30 -0.73 -0.98 -1.77
C THR A 30 -0.14 -1.18 -0.38
N PHE A 31 -0.81 -1.97 0.46
CA PHE A 31 -0.36 -2.30 1.81
C PHE A 31 0.19 -3.73 1.83
N VAL A 32 1.43 -3.90 2.29
CA VAL A 32 2.07 -5.22 2.36
C VAL A 32 2.54 -5.56 3.76
N LEU A 33 2.29 -6.79 4.18
CA LEU A 33 2.76 -7.33 5.45
C LEU A 33 4.20 -7.87 5.28
N VAL A 34 5.13 -7.38 6.09
CA VAL A 34 6.55 -7.72 6.03
C VAL A 34 7.02 -8.30 7.35
N ARG A 35 7.55 -9.53 7.32
CA ARG A 35 8.24 -10.12 8.47
C ARG A 35 9.70 -9.67 8.48
N ALA A 36 10.14 -8.99 9.53
CA ALA A 36 11.50 -8.46 9.66
C ALA A 36 11.96 -8.36 11.13
N ALA A 37 13.26 -8.31 11.36
CA ALA A 37 13.85 -8.10 12.68
C ALA A 37 13.87 -6.61 13.09
N SER A 38 13.75 -5.70 12.12
CA SER A 38 13.73 -4.24 12.34
C SER A 38 12.95 -3.54 11.23
N ALA A 39 12.49 -2.31 11.49
CA ALA A 39 11.82 -1.47 10.50
C ALA A 39 12.71 -1.21 9.27
N GLU A 40 14.01 -0.99 9.49
CA GLU A 40 14.97 -0.81 8.39
C GLU A 40 15.07 -2.06 7.50
N GLN A 41 15.10 -3.25 8.10
CA GLN A 41 15.07 -4.50 7.33
C GLN A 41 13.72 -4.69 6.63
N ALA A 42 12.61 -4.31 7.26
CA ALA A 42 11.28 -4.34 6.65
C ALA A 42 11.21 -3.44 5.41
N GLY A 43 11.72 -2.21 5.49
CA GLY A 43 11.78 -1.28 4.36
C GLY A 43 12.61 -1.83 3.20
N ARG A 44 13.79 -2.40 3.48
CA ARG A 44 14.60 -3.06 2.44
C ARG A 44 13.86 -4.22 1.76
N LYS A 45 13.12 -5.02 2.53
CA LYS A 45 12.29 -6.11 1.99
C LYS A 45 11.11 -5.58 1.17
N ALA A 46 10.43 -4.53 1.65
CA ALA A 46 9.31 -3.89 0.98
C ALA A 46 9.74 -3.27 -0.37
N THR A 47 10.86 -2.54 -0.41
CA THR A 47 11.43 -2.02 -1.65
C THR A 47 11.76 -3.13 -2.63
N ARG A 48 12.45 -4.20 -2.17
CA ARG A 48 12.78 -5.34 -3.04
C ARG A 48 11.52 -6.02 -3.58
N TYR A 49 10.53 -6.24 -2.73
CA TYR A 49 9.25 -6.81 -3.13
C TYR A 49 8.59 -5.94 -4.20
N GLY A 50 8.47 -4.62 -3.97
CA GLY A 50 7.79 -3.74 -4.91
C GLY A 50 8.53 -3.59 -6.24
N ARG A 51 9.87 -3.56 -6.23
CA ARG A 51 10.67 -3.60 -7.47
C ARG A 51 10.47 -4.90 -8.24
N ALA A 52 10.27 -6.02 -7.56
CA ALA A 52 10.00 -7.29 -8.20
C ALA A 52 8.58 -7.39 -8.80
N GLN A 53 7.65 -6.50 -8.42
CA GLN A 53 6.32 -6.40 -9.04
C GLN A 53 6.30 -5.50 -10.28
N GLU A 54 7.39 -4.78 -10.57
CA GLU A 54 7.44 -3.96 -11.77
C GLU A 54 7.32 -4.84 -13.01
N THR A 55 6.44 -4.42 -13.92
CA THR A 55 6.11 -5.24 -15.09
C THR A 55 5.60 -4.38 -16.23
N SER A 56 5.58 -4.98 -17.41
CA SER A 56 4.95 -4.42 -18.59
C SER A 56 4.11 -5.49 -19.29
N TYR A 57 2.87 -5.16 -19.61
CA TYR A 57 1.94 -6.07 -20.24
C TYR A 57 1.02 -5.33 -21.21
N ARG A 58 0.43 -6.06 -22.15
CA ARG A 58 -0.62 -5.55 -23.03
C ARG A 58 -1.96 -5.70 -22.33
N ASN A 59 -2.74 -4.62 -22.23
CA ASN A 59 -4.11 -4.69 -21.74
C ASN A 59 -5.08 -5.14 -22.85
N GLU A 60 -6.37 -5.24 -22.53
CA GLU A 60 -7.44 -5.65 -23.43
C GLU A 60 -7.68 -4.70 -24.61
N THR A 61 -7.24 -3.45 -24.51
CA THR A 61 -7.32 -2.47 -25.61
C THR A 61 -6.06 -2.45 -26.48
N GLY A 62 -5.09 -3.33 -26.21
CA GLY A 62 -3.83 -3.44 -26.94
C GLY A 62 -2.78 -2.39 -26.55
N GLU A 63 -3.02 -1.58 -25.51
CA GLU A 63 -2.05 -0.62 -24.98
C GLU A 63 -0.97 -1.34 -24.17
N THR A 64 0.26 -0.82 -24.19
CA THR A 64 1.32 -1.29 -23.31
C THR A 64 1.22 -0.58 -21.98
N ILE A 65 0.78 -1.30 -20.94
CA ILE A 65 0.82 -0.82 -19.57
C ILE A 65 2.20 -1.09 -18.98
N ARG A 66 2.75 -0.10 -18.28
CA ARG A 66 3.98 -0.21 -17.48
C ARG A 66 3.68 0.17 -16.05
N LEU A 67 3.86 -0.78 -15.14
CA LEU A 67 3.70 -0.61 -13.69
C LEU A 67 5.10 -0.48 -13.06
N VAL A 68 5.33 0.62 -12.34
CA VAL A 68 6.60 0.87 -11.65
C VAL A 68 6.38 1.21 -10.19
N LEU A 69 7.29 0.79 -9.31
CA LEU A 69 7.26 1.22 -7.91
C LEU A 69 7.72 2.68 -7.85
N ARG A 70 6.83 3.56 -7.40
CA ARG A 70 7.12 4.98 -7.22
C ARG A 70 7.77 5.24 -5.86
N HIS A 71 7.13 4.78 -4.79
CA HIS A 71 7.59 5.02 -3.41
C HIS A 71 7.29 3.86 -2.48
N VAL A 72 8.16 3.67 -1.47
CA VAL A 72 7.75 3.11 -0.18
C VAL A 72 7.44 4.31 0.70
N VAL A 73 6.17 4.54 0.99
CA VAL A 73 5.66 5.74 1.67
C VAL A 73 5.89 5.66 3.18
N ASP A 74 5.62 4.51 3.77
CA ASP A 74 5.74 4.28 5.20
C ASP A 74 6.06 2.81 5.51
N VAL A 75 6.72 2.58 6.64
CA VAL A 75 6.99 1.25 7.19
C VAL A 75 6.82 1.32 8.70
N SER A 76 5.73 0.76 9.20
CA SER A 76 5.36 0.81 10.61
C SER A 76 5.16 -0.60 11.16
N PRO A 77 5.48 -0.86 12.44
CA PRO A 77 5.07 -2.09 13.11
C PRO A 77 3.56 -2.28 12.98
N VAL A 78 3.11 -3.54 12.89
CA VAL A 78 1.67 -3.82 13.04
C VAL A 78 1.22 -3.37 14.43
N LEU A 79 0.11 -2.63 14.51
CA LEU A 79 -0.42 -2.12 15.77
C LEU A 79 -0.98 -3.24 16.65
N ASP A 80 -1.84 -4.08 16.05
CA ASP A 80 -2.32 -5.29 16.67
C ASP A 80 -2.22 -6.50 15.72
N ASP A 81 -1.49 -7.53 16.17
CA ASP A 81 -1.35 -8.82 15.48
C ASP A 81 -2.04 -9.98 16.22
N SER A 82 -2.95 -9.63 17.15
CA SER A 82 -3.69 -10.51 18.04
C SER A 82 -4.83 -11.29 17.37
N VAL A 83 -5.12 -11.06 16.07
CA VAL A 83 -6.05 -11.91 15.29
C VAL A 83 -5.43 -13.29 15.08
N ARG A 84 -5.34 -14.02 16.16
CA ARG A 84 -5.21 -15.46 16.28
C ARG A 84 -6.63 -15.90 16.58
N GLY A 85 -7.27 -16.51 15.58
CA GLY A 85 -8.69 -16.87 15.58
C GLY A 85 -9.38 -16.88 16.94
N GLY A 86 -10.30 -15.94 17.13
CA GLY A 86 -11.39 -16.07 18.11
C GLY A 86 -11.08 -15.71 19.55
N HIS A 87 -10.48 -14.55 19.84
CA HIS A 87 -10.79 -13.91 21.12
C HIS A 87 -12.29 -13.56 21.12
N PRO A 88 -13.12 -14.14 22.00
CA PRO A 88 -14.56 -13.91 21.97
C PRO A 88 -14.82 -12.46 22.39
N GLY A 89 -15.19 -11.60 21.42
CA GLY A 89 -15.60 -10.22 21.67
C GLY A 89 -14.97 -9.15 20.77
N GLU A 90 -13.92 -9.46 20.02
CA GLU A 90 -13.24 -8.49 19.14
C GLU A 90 -13.20 -9.00 17.69
N ASP A 91 -14.21 -8.60 16.90
CA ASP A 91 -14.29 -8.92 15.47
C ASP A 91 -13.47 -7.96 14.59
N VAL A 92 -12.85 -6.94 15.19
CA VAL A 92 -12.12 -5.88 14.49
C VAL A 92 -10.84 -5.55 15.25
N VAL A 93 -9.72 -5.47 14.53
CA VAL A 93 -8.43 -4.98 15.07
C VAL A 93 -7.84 -3.88 14.21
N GLU A 94 -7.05 -3.02 14.82
CA GLU A 94 -6.29 -2.00 14.11
C GLU A 94 -4.92 -2.58 13.67
N VAL A 95 -4.69 -2.70 12.36
CA VAL A 95 -3.45 -3.29 11.82
C VAL A 95 -2.42 -2.22 11.47
N TYR A 96 -2.87 -1.04 11.05
CA TYR A 96 -2.05 0.06 10.58
C TYR A 96 -2.80 1.39 10.71
N ALA A 97 -2.09 2.44 11.14
CA ALA A 97 -2.58 3.81 11.12
C ALA A 97 -1.45 4.78 10.81
N ARG A 98 -1.80 5.92 10.19
CA ARG A 98 -0.88 7.04 9.98
C ARG A 98 -1.52 8.36 10.35
N HIS A 99 -0.74 9.24 10.95
CA HIS A 99 -1.14 10.60 11.21
C HIS A 99 -0.84 11.49 10.00
N PHE A 100 -1.76 12.38 9.66
CA PHE A 100 -1.57 13.42 8.64
C PHE A 100 -2.19 14.74 9.12
N ARG A 101 -1.69 15.87 8.61
CA ARG A 101 -2.12 17.20 9.07
C ARG A 101 -3.12 17.90 8.15
N ASN A 102 -3.07 17.61 6.85
CA ASN A 102 -3.87 18.32 5.85
C ASN A 102 -5.12 17.50 5.47
N TYR A 103 -6.22 17.71 6.18
CA TYR A 103 -7.47 17.01 5.94
C TYR A 103 -8.13 17.38 4.59
N ASP A 104 -7.99 18.62 4.14
CA ASP A 104 -8.53 19.05 2.85
C ASP A 104 -7.85 18.33 1.69
N ALA A 105 -6.53 18.11 1.77
CA ALA A 105 -5.79 17.33 0.80
C ALA A 105 -6.25 15.86 0.79
N TYR A 106 -6.48 15.27 1.97
CA TYR A 106 -6.99 13.89 2.08
C TYR A 106 -8.39 13.76 1.43
N ARG A 107 -9.30 14.70 1.70
CA ARG A 107 -10.62 14.71 1.06
C ARG A 107 -10.58 14.88 -0.46
N ARG A 108 -9.61 15.64 -0.98
CA ARG A 108 -9.42 15.78 -2.44
C ARG A 108 -8.83 14.51 -3.06
N PHE A 109 -8.04 13.78 -2.30
CA PHE A 109 -7.44 12.51 -2.72
C PHE A 109 -8.46 11.36 -2.72
N GLU A 110 -9.30 11.25 -1.69
CA GLU A 110 -10.22 10.13 -1.47
C GLU A 110 -11.60 10.39 -2.11
N PRO A 111 -11.92 9.78 -3.27
CA PRO A 111 -13.17 10.04 -3.98
C PRO A 111 -14.41 9.61 -3.18
N LEU A 112 -14.29 8.61 -2.29
CA LEU A 112 -15.41 8.11 -1.49
C LEU A 112 -15.84 9.09 -0.39
N LEU A 113 -15.03 10.10 -0.06
CA LEU A 113 -15.40 11.19 0.85
C LEU A 113 -16.12 12.34 0.14
N SER A 114 -16.21 12.29 -1.18
CA SER A 114 -17.06 13.20 -1.95
C SER A 114 -18.48 12.65 -1.95
N ASP A 115 -19.44 13.42 -1.45
CA ASP A 115 -20.86 13.04 -1.36
C ASP A 115 -21.36 12.41 -2.68
N HIS A 116 -21.53 11.09 -2.71
CA HIS A 116 -22.25 10.40 -3.78
C HIS A 116 -23.78 10.54 -3.59
N ARG A 117 -24.23 11.73 -3.18
CA ARG A 117 -25.65 12.13 -3.20
C ARG A 117 -25.93 13.09 -4.36
N ALA A 118 -25.62 12.63 -5.57
CA ALA A 118 -26.32 13.00 -6.79
C ALA A 118 -26.52 11.66 -7.53
N ARG A 119 -27.68 11.03 -7.33
CA ARG A 119 -28.77 10.95 -8.31
C ARG A 119 -28.32 10.42 -9.66
#